data_AF-A0A0J0YP49-F1
#
_entry.id   AF-A0A0J0YP49-F1
#
_cell.length_a   1.000
_cell.length_b   1.000
_cell.length_c   1.000
_cell.angle_alpha   90.00
_cell.angle_beta   90.00
_cell.angle_gamma   90.00
#
_symmetry.space_group_name_H-M   'P 1'
#
loop_
_entity.id
_entity.type
_entity.pdbx_description
1 polymer ?
#
loop_
_entity_poly.entity_id
_entity_poly.type
_entity_poly.pdbx_seq_one_letter_code
_entity_poly.pdbx_strand_id
1 'polypeptide(L)'
;LAETLAQVSFSDFTCPLVGNTEAAVMQKEDIAQLLTRQVKEPVRFYESIGVMQEAGISNFIEIGPGKVLSGFVKKIDQTAHLA
;
A
#
# COMPACT_ATOMS: atom_id res chain seq x y z
N LEU A 1 -15.11 -8.37 -11.11
CA LEU A 1 -13.69 -8.24 -10.69
C LEU A 1 -13.14 -9.55 -10.15
N ALA A 2 -13.74 -10.15 -9.11
CA ALA A 2 -13.32 -11.45 -8.58
C ALA A 2 -13.16 -12.54 -9.68
N GLU A 3 -14.19 -12.72 -10.52
CA GLU A 3 -14.15 -13.70 -11.62
C GLU A 3 -13.02 -13.44 -12.62
N THR A 4 -12.73 -12.18 -12.91
CA THR A 4 -11.63 -11.79 -13.80
C THR A 4 -10.28 -12.08 -13.16
N LEU A 5 -10.10 -11.76 -11.87
CA LEU A 5 -8.85 -11.98 -11.15
C LEU A 5 -8.56 -13.48 -10.93
N ALA A 6 -9.59 -14.34 -10.88
CA ALA A 6 -9.43 -15.79 -10.81
C ALA A 6 -8.74 -16.39 -12.05
N GLN A 7 -8.70 -15.66 -13.16
CA GLN A 7 -8.04 -16.08 -14.40
C GLN A 7 -6.60 -15.55 -14.51
N VAL A 8 -6.14 -14.76 -13.52
CA VAL A 8 -4.81 -14.16 -13.50
C VAL A 8 -3.89 -15.00 -12.63
N SER A 9 -2.68 -15.30 -13.14
CA SER A 9 -1.63 -15.93 -12.35
C SER A 9 -0.80 -14.86 -11.64
N PHE A 10 -0.74 -14.93 -10.31
CA PHE A 10 0.07 -14.02 -9.50
C PHE A 10 1.39 -14.69 -9.08
N SER A 11 2.43 -13.88 -8.96
CA SER A 11 3.75 -14.28 -8.48
C SER A 11 4.01 -13.67 -7.09
N ASP A 12 4.97 -14.23 -6.38
CA ASP A 12 5.39 -13.69 -5.09
C ASP A 12 5.99 -12.29 -5.24
N PHE A 13 5.79 -11.45 -4.23
CA PHE A 13 6.37 -10.12 -4.22
C PHE A 13 7.88 -10.20 -4.01
N THR A 14 8.63 -9.47 -4.82
CA THR A 14 10.08 -9.33 -4.65
C THR A 14 10.46 -8.32 -3.58
N CYS A 15 9.51 -7.48 -3.17
CA CYS A 15 9.62 -6.57 -2.04
C CYS A 15 8.31 -6.57 -1.23
N PRO A 16 8.35 -6.35 0.10
CA PRO A 16 7.12 -6.27 0.90
C PRO A 16 6.16 -5.20 0.36
N LEU A 17 4.89 -5.55 0.17
CA LEU A 17 3.85 -4.65 -0.27
C LEU A 17 2.83 -4.43 0.84
N VAL A 18 2.63 -3.19 1.30
CA VAL A 18 1.56 -2.86 2.24
C VAL A 18 0.27 -2.58 1.45
N GLY A 19 -0.76 -3.40 1.66
CA GLY A 19 -2.04 -3.28 0.98
C GLY A 19 -2.94 -2.19 1.58
N ASN A 20 -3.72 -1.51 0.73
CA ASN A 20 -4.61 -0.41 1.15
C ASN A 20 -5.83 -0.86 1.97
N THR A 21 -6.30 -2.08 1.74
CA THR A 21 -7.55 -2.60 2.32
C THR A 21 -7.37 -2.98 3.79
N GLU A 22 -6.26 -3.64 4.10
CA GLU A 22 -5.99 -4.14 5.46
C GLU A 22 -4.91 -3.34 6.19
N ALA A 23 -4.21 -2.44 5.48
CA ALA A 23 -3.05 -1.72 6.01
C ALA A 23 -1.99 -2.68 6.60
N ALA A 24 -1.73 -3.79 5.91
CA ALA A 24 -0.78 -4.82 6.33
C ALA A 24 0.06 -5.30 5.14
N VAL A 25 1.17 -5.98 5.44
CA VAL A 25 2.01 -6.60 4.39
C VAL A 25 1.24 -7.75 3.74
N MET A 26 0.91 -7.55 2.47
CA MET A 26 0.11 -8.46 1.65
C MET A 26 0.94 -9.67 1.23
N GLN A 27 0.34 -10.86 1.32
CA GLN A 27 0.88 -12.08 0.72
C GLN A 27 0.25 -12.34 -0.64
N LYS A 28 0.90 -13.16 -1.45
CA LYS A 28 0.45 -13.49 -2.81
C LYS A 28 -0.95 -14.10 -2.81
N GLU A 29 -1.23 -14.96 -1.84
CA GLU A 29 -2.48 -15.70 -1.70
C GLU A 29 -3.69 -14.77 -1.53
N ASP A 30 -3.47 -13.58 -0.98
CA ASP A 30 -4.51 -12.62 -0.65
C ASP A 30 -4.82 -11.65 -1.81
N ILE A 31 -3.97 -11.59 -2.86
CA ILE A 31 -4.04 -10.54 -3.90
C ILE A 31 -5.44 -10.45 -4.53
N ALA A 32 -6.00 -11.57 -5.01
CA ALA A 32 -7.27 -11.56 -5.72
C ALA A 32 -8.44 -11.10 -4.83
N GLN A 33 -8.43 -11.55 -3.57
CA GLN A 33 -9.46 -11.22 -2.60
C GLN A 33 -9.36 -9.75 -2.15
N LEU A 34 -8.15 -9.27 -1.84
CA LEU A 34 -7.93 -7.89 -1.40
C LEU A 34 -8.15 -6.87 -2.52
N LEU A 35 -7.75 -7.15 -3.76
CA LEU A 35 -8.03 -6.28 -4.90
C LEU A 35 -9.53 -6.19 -5.20
N THR A 36 -10.26 -7.29 -5.04
CA THR A 36 -11.72 -7.29 -5.20
C THR A 36 -12.38 -6.39 -4.16
N ARG A 37 -11.95 -6.52 -2.90
CA ARG A 37 -12.44 -5.73 -1.77
C ARG A 37 -12.09 -4.25 -1.89
N GLN A 38 -10.88 -3.93 -2.36
CA GLN A 38 -10.36 -2.57 -2.46
C GLN A 38 -11.27 -1.63 -3.26
N VAL A 39 -12.02 -2.14 -4.24
CA VAL A 39 -12.96 -1.33 -5.05
C VAL A 39 -14.14 -0.80 -4.23
N LYS A 40 -14.47 -1.44 -3.10
CA LYS A 40 -15.63 -1.13 -2.25
C LYS A 40 -15.25 -0.68 -0.84
N GLU A 41 -14.00 -0.86 -0.44
CA GLU A 41 -13.50 -0.55 0.90
C GLU A 41 -12.65 0.73 0.89
N PRO A 42 -12.61 1.46 2.02
CA PRO A 42 -11.83 2.69 2.12
C PRO A 42 -10.33 2.40 2.00
N VAL A 43 -9.58 3.39 1.50
CA VAL A 43 -8.12 3.34 1.46
C VAL A 43 -7.59 3.75 2.84
N ARG A 44 -6.95 2.82 3.55
CA ARG A 44 -6.41 3.02 4.90
C ARG A 44 -4.98 3.59 4.88
N PHE A 45 -4.77 4.67 4.13
CA PHE A 45 -3.42 5.20 3.88
C PHE A 45 -2.67 5.61 5.16
N TYR A 46 -3.35 6.25 6.12
CA TYR A 46 -2.74 6.64 7.40
C TYR A 46 -2.15 5.44 8.14
N GLU A 47 -2.93 4.36 8.21
CA GLU A 47 -2.54 3.13 8.89
C GLU A 47 -1.42 2.40 8.13
N SER A 48 -1.46 2.41 6.79
CA SER A 48 -0.40 1.85 5.97
C SER A 48 0.95 2.54 6.20
N ILE A 49 0.96 3.87 6.37
CA ILE A 49 2.18 4.60 6.74
C ILE A 49 2.64 4.21 8.15
N GLY A 50 1.72 4.07 9.11
CA GLY A 50 2.02 3.58 10.45
C GLY A 50 2.73 2.22 10.45
N VAL A 51 2.25 1.26 9.64
CA VAL A 51 2.91 -0.05 9.49
C VAL A 51 4.32 0.07 8.90
N MET A 52 4.52 0.97 7.94
CA MET A 52 5.86 1.22 7.39
C MET A 52 6.80 1.84 8.44
N GLN A 53 6.31 2.74 9.29
CA GLN A 53 7.08 3.35 10.37
C GLN A 53 7.46 2.32 11.44
N GLU A 54 6.53 1.46 11.84
CA GLU A 54 6.79 0.35 12.78
C GLU A 54 7.84 -0.63 12.24
N ALA A 55 7.89 -0.79 10.91
CA ALA A 55 8.93 -1.55 10.22
C ALA A 55 10.28 -0.79 10.08
N GLY A 56 10.39 0.43 10.61
CA GLY A 56 11.62 1.24 10.60
C GLY A 56 11.86 2.01 9.31
N ILE A 57 10.84 2.18 8.45
CA ILE A 57 10.97 2.91 7.18
C ILE A 57 10.83 4.42 7.46
N SER A 58 11.85 5.18 7.09
CA SER A 58 11.91 6.65 7.22
C SER A 58 11.96 7.40 5.89
N ASN A 59 12.22 6.70 4.80
CA ASN A 59 12.47 7.28 3.48
C ASN A 59 11.35 6.88 2.52
N PHE A 60 10.71 7.88 1.93
CA PHE A 60 9.60 7.68 1.00
C PHE A 60 9.89 8.38 -0.33
N ILE A 61 9.58 7.68 -1.43
CA ILE A 61 9.72 8.18 -2.79
C ILE A 61 8.34 8.08 -3.45
N GLU A 62 7.76 9.21 -3.85
CA GLU A 62 6.50 9.23 -4.61
C GLU A 62 6.79 9.08 -6.09
N ILE A 63 6.20 8.04 -6.71
CA ILE A 63 6.35 7.79 -8.14
C ILE A 63 5.05 8.17 -8.83
N GLY A 64 5.06 9.29 -9.55
CA GLY A 64 3.91 9.80 -10.28
C GLY A 64 3.97 11.31 -10.50
N PRO A 65 2.99 11.88 -11.21
CA PRO A 65 2.90 13.33 -11.37
C PRO A 65 2.41 14.01 -10.08
N GLY A 66 3.08 15.09 -9.67
CA GLY A 66 2.70 15.86 -8.48
C GLY A 66 3.40 15.39 -7.20
N LYS A 67 2.89 15.83 -6.04
CA LYS A 67 3.45 15.55 -4.70
C LYS A 67 2.38 15.33 -3.63
N VAL A 68 1.26 14.73 -4.02
CA VAL A 68 0.07 14.64 -3.15
C VAL A 68 0.33 13.64 -2.02
N LEU A 69 0.86 12.46 -2.35
CA LEU A 69 1.13 11.43 -1.35
C LEU A 69 2.26 11.87 -0.41
N SER A 70 3.32 12.48 -0.95
CA SER A 70 4.39 13.09 -0.17
C SER A 70 3.86 14.11 0.83
N GLY A 71 2.89 14.94 0.41
CA GLY A 71 2.20 15.88 1.29
C GLY A 71 1.40 15.19 2.39
N PHE A 72 0.74 14.06 2.12
CA PHE A 72 0.06 13.27 3.13
C PHE A 72 1.03 12.60 4.09
N VAL A 73 2.09 11.96 3.57
CA VAL A 73 3.15 11.36 4.40
C VAL A 73 3.74 12.41 5.33
N LYS A 74 4.04 13.63 4.87
CA LYS A 74 4.58 14.69 5.73
C LYS A 74 3.64 15.11 6.86
N LYS A 75 2.32 15.02 6.64
CA LYS A 75 1.30 15.32 7.66
C LYS A 75 1.16 14.20 8.68
N ILE A 76 1.36 12.95 8.25
CA ILE A 76 1.31 11.75 9.10
C ILE A 76 2.60 11.67 9.93
N ASP A 77 3.74 11.87 9.27
CA ASP A 77 5.08 11.81 9.82
C ASP A 77 5.90 13.05 9.41
N GLN A 78 6.11 13.94 10.38
CA GLN A 78 6.91 15.15 10.16
C GLN A 78 8.41 14.85 10.05
N THR A 79 8.87 13.68 10.49
CA THR A 79 10.28 13.27 10.45
C THR A 79 10.64 12.54 9.15
N ALA A 80 9.64 12.11 8.38
CA ALA A 80 9.85 11.40 7.11
C ALA A 80 10.74 12.19 6.13
N HIS A 81 11.66 11.47 5.51
CA HIS A 81 12.50 11.93 4.42
C HIS A 81 11.81 11.65 3.08
N LEU A 82 11.51 12.72 2.33
CA LEU A 82 10.80 12.65 1.07
C LEU A 82 11.76 13.01 -0.08
N ALA A 83 11.84 12.14 -1.10
CA ALA A 83 12.62 12.38 -2.32
C ALA A 83 11.78 13.11 -3.39
#